data_AF-A0A6I9ZCP1-F1
#
_entry.id   AF-A0A6I9ZCP1-F1
#
_cell.length_a   1.000
_cell.length_b   1.000
_cell.length_c   1.000
_cell.angle_alpha   90.00
_cell.angle_beta   90.00
_cell.angle_gamma   90.00
#
_symmetry.space_group_name_H-M   'P 1'
#
loop_
_entity.id
_entity.type
_entity.pdbx_description
1 polymer ?
#
loop_
_entity_poly.entity_id
_entity_poly.type
_entity_poly.pdbx_seq_one_letter_code
_entity_poly.pdbx_strand_id
1 'polypeptide(L)'
;MSQVVRYLQGHLGVPLVEASRAKPSENCIAWLDVQVPAKAEVLRFLDAGGARPPREALAVLYFGKQPEPNITELVVGPLPRPAYHRDVTVHKYGGKVPYHRRPTLAVEYKQIGGFLKSQVFPSAPAFMQQVMEYDGANLATVTAAPRGFQSGDRVTWFVLFQNVSGFFLHPVGLEVLVDHSSLDISEWAVSRVFYNGQYYRDMVQLESAYMQGRISVEK
;
A
#
# COMPACT_ATOMS: atom_id res chain seq x y z
N MET A 1 11.11 3.29 -20.27
CA MET A 1 10.33 2.51 -19.28
C MET A 1 10.02 1.10 -19.75
N SER A 2 9.26 0.92 -20.84
CA SER A 2 8.85 -0.42 -21.32
C SER A 2 10.00 -1.41 -21.61
N GLN A 3 11.16 -0.91 -22.05
CA GLN A 3 12.38 -1.72 -22.25
C GLN A 3 12.92 -2.30 -20.93
N VAL A 4 12.90 -1.53 -19.85
CA VAL A 4 13.38 -1.98 -18.52
C VAL A 4 12.44 -3.03 -17.95
N VAL A 5 11.12 -2.79 -18.04
CA VAL A 5 10.11 -3.76 -17.58
C VAL A 5 10.26 -5.09 -18.30
N ARG A 6 10.35 -5.07 -19.65
CA ARG A 6 10.57 -6.28 -20.45
C ARG A 6 11.87 -7.00 -20.10
N TYR A 7 12.96 -6.24 -19.92
CA TYR A 7 14.24 -6.81 -19.51
C TYR A 7 14.12 -7.52 -18.16
N LEU A 8 13.57 -6.87 -17.13
CA LEU A 8 13.44 -7.45 -15.80
C LEU A 8 12.52 -8.69 -15.79
N GLN A 9 11.42 -8.67 -16.55
CA GLN A 9 10.54 -9.83 -16.71
C GLN A 9 11.26 -11.05 -17.30
N GLY A 10 12.25 -10.84 -18.18
CA GLY A 10 13.00 -11.93 -18.82
C GLY A 10 14.27 -12.38 -18.07
N HIS A 11 14.80 -11.57 -17.15
CA HIS A 11 16.15 -11.79 -16.59
C HIS A 11 16.20 -11.97 -15.07
N LEU A 12 15.12 -11.71 -14.33
CA LEU A 12 15.13 -11.87 -12.87
C LEU A 12 14.96 -13.31 -12.39
N GLY A 13 14.56 -14.24 -13.27
CA GLY A 13 14.33 -15.64 -12.89
C GLY A 13 13.12 -15.88 -11.98
N VAL A 14 12.33 -14.84 -11.69
CA VAL A 14 11.09 -14.91 -10.91
C VAL A 14 9.93 -14.25 -11.68
N PRO A 15 8.70 -14.78 -11.59
CA PRO A 15 7.56 -14.18 -12.28
C PRO A 15 7.23 -12.82 -11.65
N LEU A 16 6.98 -11.81 -12.50
CA LEU A 16 6.53 -10.47 -12.08
C LEU A 16 5.09 -10.24 -12.53
N VAL A 17 4.25 -9.81 -11.60
CA VAL A 17 2.87 -9.39 -11.82
C VAL A 17 2.83 -7.87 -12.01
N GLU A 18 1.88 -7.37 -12.78
CA GLU A 18 1.64 -5.93 -12.88
C GLU A 18 1.20 -5.36 -11.52
N ALA A 19 1.83 -4.27 -11.09
CA ALA A 19 1.56 -3.66 -9.79
C ALA A 19 0.09 -3.21 -9.60
N SER A 20 -0.65 -2.96 -10.68
CA SER A 20 -2.08 -2.61 -10.66
C SER A 20 -3.01 -3.76 -10.27
N ARG A 21 -2.52 -5.01 -10.31
CA ARG A 21 -3.28 -6.23 -9.97
C ARG A 21 -2.58 -7.11 -8.94
N ALA A 22 -1.39 -6.73 -8.49
CA ALA A 22 -0.58 -7.52 -7.59
C ALA A 22 -1.26 -7.70 -6.22
N LYS A 23 -1.24 -8.93 -5.71
CA LYS A 23 -1.49 -9.22 -4.29
C LYS A 23 -0.23 -8.93 -3.46
N PRO A 24 -0.36 -8.72 -2.14
CA PRO A 24 0.80 -8.48 -1.27
C PRO A 24 1.87 -9.59 -1.34
N SER A 25 1.45 -10.84 -1.55
CA SER A 25 2.29 -12.03 -1.69
C SER A 25 2.90 -12.24 -3.07
N GLU A 26 2.68 -11.32 -4.03
CA GLU A 26 3.22 -11.42 -5.38
C GLU A 26 4.46 -10.55 -5.57
N ASN A 27 5.23 -10.86 -6.61
CA ASN A 27 6.36 -10.04 -7.00
C ASN A 27 5.91 -9.01 -8.03
N CYS A 28 6.28 -7.74 -7.87
CA CYS A 28 5.96 -6.71 -8.86
C CYS A 28 7.01 -5.60 -8.89
N ILE A 29 7.05 -4.85 -10.01
CA ILE A 29 7.79 -3.60 -10.11
C ILE A 29 6.87 -2.49 -9.58
N ALA A 30 7.15 -2.00 -8.37
CA ALA A 30 6.34 -0.99 -7.70
C ALA A 30 6.62 0.42 -8.21
N TRP A 31 7.88 0.71 -8.56
CA TRP A 31 8.31 2.00 -9.05
C TRP A 31 9.43 1.85 -10.07
N LEU A 32 9.48 2.78 -11.02
CA LEU A 32 10.54 2.86 -12.01
C LEU A 32 10.81 4.33 -12.30
N ASP A 33 12.05 4.76 -12.25
CA ASP A 33 12.47 6.11 -12.63
C ASP A 33 13.91 6.13 -13.17
N VAL A 34 14.39 7.29 -13.60
CA VAL A 34 15.77 7.51 -14.00
C VAL A 34 16.70 7.32 -12.80
N GLN A 35 17.78 6.54 -12.99
CA GLN A 35 18.90 6.55 -12.06
C GLN A 35 19.79 7.74 -12.43
N VAL A 36 19.93 8.70 -11.52
CA VAL A 36 20.79 9.86 -11.73
C VAL A 36 22.26 9.41 -11.62
N PRO A 37 23.12 9.67 -12.64
CA PRO A 37 24.52 9.31 -12.58
C PRO A 37 25.27 10.08 -11.49
N ALA A 38 26.45 9.59 -11.11
CA ALA A 38 27.27 10.28 -10.10
C ALA A 38 27.67 11.67 -10.59
N LYS A 39 27.53 12.68 -9.72
CA LYS A 39 27.79 14.09 -10.06
C LYS A 39 29.18 14.29 -10.68
N ALA A 40 30.21 13.63 -10.17
CA ALA A 40 31.57 13.72 -10.70
C ALA A 40 31.66 13.25 -12.16
N GLU A 41 30.94 12.19 -12.54
CA GLU A 41 30.89 11.70 -13.92
C GLU A 41 30.17 12.67 -14.85
N VAL A 42 29.07 13.25 -14.35
CA VAL A 42 28.31 14.27 -15.07
C VAL A 42 29.16 15.51 -15.33
N LEU A 43 29.88 16.03 -14.31
CA LEU A 43 30.76 17.18 -14.47
C LEU A 43 31.93 16.90 -15.43
N ARG A 44 32.52 15.69 -15.37
CA ARG A 44 33.55 15.30 -16.35
C ARG A 44 33.03 15.32 -17.78
N PHE A 45 31.80 14.86 -18.01
CA PHE A 45 31.18 14.90 -19.33
C PHE A 45 30.85 16.33 -19.78
N LEU A 46 30.21 17.12 -18.91
CA LEU A 46 29.73 18.47 -19.27
C LEU A 46 30.87 19.49 -19.40
N ASP A 47 31.85 19.44 -18.51
CA ASP A 47 32.83 20.51 -18.34
C ASP A 47 34.23 20.13 -18.86
N ALA A 48 34.56 18.83 -18.86
CA ALA A 48 35.92 18.34 -19.16
C ALA A 48 36.00 17.47 -20.42
N GLY A 49 34.95 17.43 -21.25
CA GLY A 49 34.93 16.64 -22.50
C GLY A 49 35.04 15.14 -22.30
N GLY A 50 34.76 14.63 -21.09
CA GLY A 50 34.78 13.21 -20.76
C GLY A 50 33.66 12.42 -21.44
N ALA A 51 33.70 11.09 -21.30
CA ALA A 51 32.64 10.23 -21.83
C ALA A 51 31.28 10.47 -21.15
N ARG A 52 30.19 10.41 -21.92
CA ARG A 52 28.83 10.52 -21.40
C ARG A 52 28.53 9.35 -20.45
N PRO A 53 28.07 9.60 -19.21
CA PRO A 53 27.71 8.52 -18.29
C PRO A 53 26.60 7.62 -18.87
N PRO A 54 26.62 6.32 -18.59
CA PRO A 54 25.56 5.42 -19.06
C PRO A 54 24.22 5.89 -18.52
N ARG A 55 23.19 5.88 -19.38
CA ARG A 55 21.82 6.17 -18.94
C ARG A 55 21.25 4.92 -18.29
N GLU A 56 20.84 5.03 -17.05
CA GLU A 56 20.32 3.90 -16.25
C GLU A 56 18.94 4.22 -15.69
N ALA A 57 18.24 3.20 -15.23
CA ALA A 57 16.98 3.32 -14.50
C ALA A 57 17.10 2.69 -13.11
N LEU A 58 16.40 3.24 -12.13
CA LEU A 58 16.20 2.64 -10.82
C LEU A 58 14.82 1.99 -10.81
N ALA A 59 14.78 0.67 -10.61
CA ALA A 59 13.56 -0.09 -10.41
C ALA A 59 13.44 -0.47 -8.93
N VAL A 60 12.29 -0.18 -8.31
CA VAL A 60 11.95 -0.63 -6.96
C VAL A 60 11.00 -1.82 -7.10
N LEU A 61 11.41 -2.97 -6.59
CA LEU A 61 10.67 -4.21 -6.66
C LEU A 61 10.15 -4.59 -5.29
N TYR A 62 8.92 -5.08 -5.27
CA TYR A 62 8.34 -5.74 -4.13
C TYR A 62 8.44 -7.24 -4.40
N PHE A 63 9.21 -7.95 -3.58
CA PHE A 63 9.31 -9.40 -3.64
C PHE A 63 8.48 -10.02 -2.52
N GLY A 64 7.18 -10.20 -2.77
CA GLY A 64 6.26 -10.84 -1.82
C GLY A 64 6.26 -12.36 -1.87
N LYS A 65 6.64 -12.96 -3.01
CA LYS A 65 6.49 -14.40 -3.27
C LYS A 65 7.73 -15.20 -2.89
N GLN A 66 8.16 -15.08 -1.63
CA GLN A 66 9.34 -15.77 -1.11
C GLN A 66 9.30 -15.89 0.43
N PRO A 67 10.10 -16.79 1.04
CA PRO A 67 10.08 -17.00 2.50
C PRO A 67 10.40 -15.77 3.34
N GLU A 68 11.32 -14.92 2.85
CA GLU A 68 11.65 -13.63 3.47
C GLU A 68 11.33 -12.48 2.50
N PRO A 69 10.08 -12.01 2.46
CA PRO A 69 9.70 -10.90 1.59
C PRO A 69 10.55 -9.66 1.83
N ASN A 70 10.89 -8.94 0.78
CA ASN A 70 11.71 -7.73 0.88
C ASN A 70 11.44 -6.73 -0.24
N ILE A 71 11.99 -5.53 -0.08
CA ILE A 71 12.03 -4.50 -1.11
C ILE A 71 13.45 -4.47 -1.68
N THR A 72 13.57 -4.54 -3.00
CA THR A 72 14.85 -4.48 -3.70
C THR A 72 14.90 -3.29 -4.65
N GLU A 73 16.00 -2.55 -4.61
CA GLU A 73 16.32 -1.53 -5.60
C GLU A 73 17.34 -2.07 -6.61
N LEU A 74 16.95 -2.09 -7.88
CA LEU A 74 17.80 -2.51 -8.99
C LEU A 74 18.15 -1.33 -9.88
N VAL A 75 19.44 -1.12 -10.12
CA VAL A 75 19.91 -0.25 -11.19
C VAL A 75 19.99 -1.06 -12.48
N VAL A 76 19.29 -0.63 -13.52
CA VAL A 76 19.15 -1.33 -14.80
C VAL A 76 19.71 -0.48 -15.94
N GLY A 77 20.58 -1.07 -16.76
CA GLY A 77 21.24 -0.33 -17.84
C GLY A 77 22.02 -1.22 -18.81
N PRO A 78 22.67 -0.61 -19.82
CA PRO A 78 22.49 0.78 -20.22
C PRO A 78 21.21 0.96 -21.06
N LEU A 79 20.58 2.12 -21.03
CA LEU A 79 19.44 2.46 -21.88
C LEU A 79 19.90 2.95 -23.26
N PRO A 80 19.17 2.64 -24.36
CA PRO A 80 17.83 2.03 -24.41
C PRO A 80 17.80 0.49 -24.52
N ARG A 81 18.95 -0.18 -24.50
CA ARG A 81 19.04 -1.65 -24.61
C ARG A 81 19.66 -2.23 -23.34
N PRO A 82 18.86 -2.41 -22.26
CA PRO A 82 19.36 -2.97 -21.01
C PRO A 82 20.08 -4.29 -21.24
N ALA A 83 21.25 -4.43 -20.61
CA ALA A 83 22.08 -5.63 -20.67
C ALA A 83 22.40 -6.16 -19.27
N TYR A 84 22.33 -5.31 -18.25
CA TYR A 84 22.56 -5.68 -16.85
C TYR A 84 21.50 -5.10 -15.93
N HIS A 85 21.41 -5.72 -14.75
CA HIS A 85 20.85 -5.12 -13.55
C HIS A 85 21.81 -5.36 -12.38
N ARG A 86 21.81 -4.45 -11.40
CA ARG A 86 22.61 -4.56 -10.19
C ARG A 86 21.73 -4.25 -8.99
N ASP A 87 21.73 -5.13 -8.00
CA ASP A 87 21.11 -4.86 -6.71
C ASP A 87 21.96 -3.87 -5.92
N VAL A 88 21.38 -2.71 -5.61
CA VAL A 88 22.02 -1.64 -4.85
C VAL A 88 21.48 -1.51 -3.42
N THR A 89 20.54 -2.39 -3.02
CA THR A 89 19.79 -2.33 -1.76
C THR A 89 20.72 -2.38 -0.56
N VAL A 90 21.55 -3.42 -0.45
CA VAL A 90 22.45 -3.59 0.71
C VAL A 90 23.51 -2.50 0.76
N HIS A 91 24.07 -2.11 -0.37
CA HIS A 91 25.04 -1.02 -0.45
C HIS A 91 24.44 0.32 0.03
N LYS A 92 23.17 0.59 -0.31
CA LYS A 92 22.48 1.83 0.03
C LYS A 92 21.95 1.86 1.47
N TYR A 93 21.49 0.72 1.99
CA TYR A 93 20.76 0.66 3.26
C TYR A 93 21.49 -0.12 4.37
N GLY A 94 22.65 -0.71 4.09
CA GLY A 94 23.41 -1.53 5.03
C GLY A 94 22.80 -2.93 5.30
N GLY A 95 21.75 -3.32 4.57
CA GLY A 95 21.06 -4.60 4.73
C GLY A 95 19.84 -4.74 3.81
N LYS A 96 19.11 -5.85 3.94
CA LYS A 96 17.81 -6.04 3.26
C LYS A 96 16.79 -5.03 3.78
N VAL A 97 15.92 -4.51 2.91
CA VAL A 97 14.82 -3.63 3.33
C VAL A 97 13.60 -4.48 3.70
N PRO A 98 13.11 -4.41 4.96
CA PRO A 98 11.94 -5.17 5.39
C PRO A 98 10.68 -4.83 4.61
N TYR A 99 9.88 -5.84 4.28
CA TYR A 99 8.72 -5.71 3.37
C TYR A 99 7.57 -4.84 3.90
N HIS A 100 7.42 -4.72 5.22
CA HIS A 100 6.39 -3.86 5.83
C HIS A 100 6.62 -2.37 5.52
N ARG A 101 7.87 -1.97 5.19
CA ARG A 101 8.22 -0.58 4.83
C ARG A 101 7.70 -0.15 3.46
N ARG A 102 7.12 -1.06 2.67
CA ARG A 102 6.65 -0.77 1.32
C ARG A 102 5.49 0.25 1.38
N PRO A 103 5.52 1.32 0.55
CA PRO A 103 4.32 2.10 0.28
C PRO A 103 3.18 1.20 -0.17
N THR A 104 1.99 1.44 0.37
CA THR A 104 0.75 0.75 -0.03
C THR A 104 0.41 1.11 -1.47
N LEU A 105 0.26 0.09 -2.31
CA LEU A 105 -0.11 0.28 -3.71
C LEU A 105 -1.59 0.64 -3.84
N ALA A 106 -1.96 1.29 -4.96
CA ALA A 106 -3.36 1.58 -5.27
C ALA A 106 -4.24 0.30 -5.26
N VAL A 107 -3.70 -0.82 -5.73
CA VAL A 107 -4.40 -2.12 -5.70
C VAL A 107 -4.61 -2.64 -4.28
N GLU A 108 -3.67 -2.38 -3.37
CA GLU A 108 -3.78 -2.80 -1.97
C GLU A 108 -4.87 -1.99 -1.26
N TYR A 109 -5.00 -0.69 -1.52
CA TYR A 109 -6.16 0.09 -1.07
C TYR A 109 -7.49 -0.45 -1.62
N LYS A 110 -7.52 -0.86 -2.90
CA LYS A 110 -8.71 -1.48 -3.50
C LYS A 110 -9.06 -2.81 -2.80
N GLN A 111 -8.06 -3.63 -2.48
CA GLN A 111 -8.24 -4.88 -1.75
C GLN A 111 -8.77 -4.62 -0.34
N ILE A 112 -8.25 -3.61 0.37
CA ILE A 112 -8.75 -3.23 1.71
C ILE A 112 -10.19 -2.69 1.62
N GLY A 113 -10.50 -1.88 0.61
CA GLY A 113 -11.88 -1.50 0.32
C GLY A 113 -12.78 -2.72 0.09
N GLY A 114 -12.31 -3.72 -0.65
CA GLY A 114 -13.01 -5.00 -0.83
C GLY A 114 -13.24 -5.77 0.48
N PHE A 115 -12.24 -5.81 1.37
CA PHE A 115 -12.34 -6.41 2.70
C PHE A 115 -13.36 -5.68 3.58
N LEU A 116 -13.33 -4.34 3.61
CA LEU A 116 -14.30 -3.53 4.35
C LEU A 116 -15.74 -3.82 3.90
N LYS A 117 -15.96 -3.82 2.59
CA LYS A 117 -17.30 -4.03 2.01
C LYS A 117 -17.82 -5.46 2.17
N SER A 118 -16.95 -6.46 2.05
CA SER A 118 -17.38 -7.87 2.01
C SER A 118 -17.40 -8.56 3.37
N GLN A 119 -16.59 -8.10 4.34
CA GLN A 119 -16.46 -8.76 5.65
C GLN A 119 -16.79 -7.83 6.81
N VAL A 120 -16.29 -6.58 6.79
CA VAL A 120 -16.37 -5.70 7.95
C VAL A 120 -17.75 -5.08 8.09
N PHE A 121 -18.24 -4.35 7.09
CA PHE A 121 -19.55 -3.68 7.18
C PHE A 121 -20.73 -4.66 7.36
N PRO A 122 -20.76 -5.83 6.68
CA PRO A 122 -21.83 -6.81 6.88
C PRO A 122 -21.89 -7.40 8.29
N SER A 123 -20.85 -7.26 9.11
CA SER A 123 -20.85 -7.72 10.51
C SER A 123 -21.57 -6.79 11.49
N ALA A 124 -22.02 -5.61 11.02
CA ALA A 124 -22.91 -4.71 11.75
C ALA A 124 -24.10 -4.26 10.88
N PRO A 125 -24.98 -5.19 10.46
CA PRO A 125 -25.95 -4.93 9.42
C PRO A 125 -26.98 -3.85 9.79
N ALA A 126 -27.55 -3.88 10.99
CA ALA A 126 -28.55 -2.89 11.38
C ALA A 126 -27.93 -1.51 11.55
N PHE A 127 -26.75 -1.42 12.17
CA PHE A 127 -26.03 -0.16 12.31
C PHE A 127 -25.67 0.43 10.94
N MET A 128 -25.08 -0.36 10.05
CA MET A 128 -24.69 0.12 8.71
C MET A 128 -25.92 0.52 7.87
N GLN A 129 -27.03 -0.19 7.98
CA GLN A 129 -28.25 0.12 7.23
C GLN A 129 -28.98 1.36 7.78
N GLN A 130 -29.13 1.47 9.09
CA GLN A 130 -30.03 2.45 9.72
C GLN A 130 -29.33 3.74 10.14
N VAL A 131 -28.03 3.66 10.45
CA VAL A 131 -27.23 4.79 10.93
C VAL A 131 -26.36 5.34 9.81
N MET A 132 -25.62 4.48 9.10
CA MET A 132 -24.76 4.90 8.00
C MET A 132 -25.52 5.00 6.66
N GLU A 133 -26.78 4.55 6.61
CA GLU A 133 -27.59 4.46 5.39
C GLU A 133 -26.83 3.80 4.23
N TYR A 134 -26.01 2.80 4.55
CA TYR A 134 -25.01 2.26 3.62
C TYR A 134 -25.64 1.54 2.44
N ASP A 135 -25.35 2.01 1.23
CA ASP A 135 -25.90 1.47 -0.03
C ASP A 135 -24.87 0.69 -0.88
N GLY A 136 -23.64 0.53 -0.37
CA GLY A 136 -22.54 -0.09 -1.08
C GLY A 136 -21.55 0.89 -1.74
N ALA A 137 -21.91 2.17 -1.86
CA ALA A 137 -21.15 3.19 -2.59
C ALA A 137 -21.13 4.58 -1.93
N ASN A 138 -22.04 4.87 -1.01
CA ASN A 138 -22.20 6.17 -0.35
C ASN A 138 -21.13 6.50 0.71
N LEU A 139 -20.16 5.62 0.95
CA LEU A 139 -19.05 5.85 1.88
C LEU A 139 -17.69 5.89 1.16
N ALA A 140 -16.92 6.93 1.45
CA ALA A 140 -15.53 7.10 1.06
C ALA A 140 -14.61 6.84 2.27
N THR A 141 -13.38 6.40 2.01
CA THR A 141 -12.39 6.12 3.06
C THR A 141 -11.14 6.97 2.90
N VAL A 142 -10.63 7.49 4.01
CA VAL A 142 -9.32 8.15 4.09
C VAL A 142 -8.45 7.37 5.08
N THR A 143 -7.18 7.15 4.73
CA THR A 143 -6.25 6.44 5.61
C THR A 143 -5.40 7.39 6.44
N ALA A 144 -5.25 7.09 7.71
CA ALA A 144 -4.29 7.76 8.58
C ALA A 144 -2.85 7.23 8.42
N ALA A 145 -1.89 7.99 8.91
CA ALA A 145 -0.47 7.62 9.03
C ALA A 145 0.11 8.12 10.37
N PRO A 146 1.15 7.46 10.94
CA PRO A 146 1.75 6.21 10.51
C PRO A 146 0.82 5.00 10.68
N ARG A 147 1.22 3.84 10.12
CA ARG A 147 0.40 2.63 10.07
C ARG A 147 0.71 1.67 11.23
N GLY A 148 0.60 2.19 12.46
CA GLY A 148 0.90 1.48 13.69
C GLY A 148 1.73 2.33 14.65
N PHE A 149 2.26 1.70 15.69
CA PHE A 149 2.95 2.36 16.80
C PHE A 149 4.43 1.97 16.90
N GLN A 150 4.87 0.93 16.21
CA GLN A 150 6.26 0.48 16.20
C GLN A 150 6.69 -0.04 14.82
N SER A 151 8.01 -0.23 14.64
CA SER A 151 8.54 -0.83 13.42
C SER A 151 8.01 -2.25 13.23
N GLY A 152 7.56 -2.58 12.03
CA GLY A 152 6.93 -3.86 11.72
C GLY A 152 5.42 -3.75 11.55
N ASP A 153 4.80 -2.77 12.21
CA ASP A 153 3.36 -2.61 12.14
C ASP A 153 2.90 -2.21 10.73
N ARG A 154 1.75 -2.75 10.35
CA ARG A 154 1.02 -2.39 9.14
C ARG A 154 -0.48 -2.41 9.42
N VAL A 155 -0.86 -1.58 10.39
CA VAL A 155 -2.22 -1.46 10.93
C VAL A 155 -2.70 -0.03 10.68
N THR A 156 -3.83 0.17 10.01
CA THR A 156 -4.23 1.50 9.53
C THR A 156 -5.65 1.85 9.94
N TRP A 157 -5.83 3.06 10.49
CA TRP A 157 -7.14 3.64 10.67
C TRP A 157 -7.71 4.09 9.32
N PHE A 158 -8.88 3.56 8.99
CA PHE A 158 -9.71 3.97 7.87
C PHE A 158 -10.85 4.82 8.43
N VAL A 159 -10.77 6.12 8.17
CA VAL A 159 -11.79 7.10 8.56
C VAL A 159 -12.85 7.17 7.46
N LEU A 160 -14.11 7.01 7.83
CA LEU A 160 -15.22 6.97 6.88
C LEU A 160 -15.86 8.35 6.73
N PHE A 161 -16.21 8.67 5.49
CA PHE A 161 -16.86 9.91 5.09
C PHE A 161 -18.03 9.61 4.15
N GLN A 162 -19.00 10.52 4.06
CA GLN A 162 -20.01 10.47 3.01
C GLN A 162 -19.34 10.69 1.64
N ASN A 163 -19.65 9.85 0.65
CA ASN A 163 -19.08 9.91 -0.68
C ASN A 163 -19.75 11.01 -1.54
N VAL A 164 -19.50 12.26 -1.18
CA VAL A 164 -20.00 13.47 -1.86
C VAL A 164 -18.84 14.35 -2.34
N SER A 165 -19.14 15.37 -3.14
CA SER A 165 -18.12 16.36 -3.50
C SER A 165 -17.57 17.03 -2.25
N GLY A 166 -16.24 17.07 -2.10
CA GLY A 166 -15.61 17.59 -0.88
C GLY A 166 -15.75 16.68 0.34
N PHE A 167 -15.89 15.36 0.13
CA PHE A 167 -16.16 14.35 1.18
C PHE A 167 -15.33 14.48 2.46
N PHE A 168 -14.09 15.01 2.39
CA PHE A 168 -13.24 15.26 3.56
C PHE A 168 -13.89 16.13 4.66
N LEU A 169 -14.93 16.90 4.33
CA LEU A 169 -15.69 17.72 5.28
C LEU A 169 -16.92 16.99 5.87
N HIS A 170 -17.17 15.75 5.48
CA HIS A 170 -18.37 14.99 5.82
C HIS A 170 -18.04 13.67 6.56
N PRO A 171 -17.32 13.71 7.70
CA PRO A 171 -17.03 12.50 8.46
C PRO A 171 -18.33 11.92 9.03
N VAL A 172 -18.46 10.60 9.02
CA VAL A 172 -19.64 9.90 9.58
C VAL A 172 -19.43 9.42 11.02
N GLY A 173 -18.31 9.81 11.62
CA GLY A 173 -17.93 9.44 12.99
C GLY A 173 -17.46 7.99 13.16
N LEU A 174 -17.48 7.17 12.10
CA LEU A 174 -16.99 5.78 12.10
C LEU A 174 -15.55 5.71 11.59
N GLU A 175 -14.69 5.05 12.36
CA GLU A 175 -13.34 4.69 11.95
C GLU A 175 -13.08 3.21 12.22
N VAL A 176 -12.36 2.55 11.33
CA VAL A 176 -12.02 1.13 11.43
C VAL A 176 -10.50 0.97 11.39
N LEU A 177 -9.92 0.39 12.43
CA LEU A 177 -8.50 0.04 12.48
C LEU A 177 -8.33 -1.37 11.90
N VAL A 178 -7.69 -1.45 10.74
CA VAL A 178 -7.47 -2.72 10.01
C VAL A 178 -6.00 -3.12 10.08
N ASP A 179 -5.73 -4.34 10.52
CA ASP A 179 -4.45 -5.01 10.34
C ASP A 179 -4.40 -5.64 8.94
N HIS A 180 -3.54 -5.10 8.09
CA HIS A 180 -3.26 -5.59 6.73
C HIS A 180 -1.78 -6.00 6.59
N SER A 181 -1.17 -6.44 7.69
CA SER A 181 0.22 -6.89 7.71
C SER A 181 0.45 -8.22 7.00
N SER A 182 -0.50 -9.15 7.10
CA SER A 182 -0.42 -10.43 6.40
C SER A 182 -0.41 -10.24 4.89
N LEU A 183 0.39 -11.09 4.23
CA LEU A 183 0.42 -11.14 2.77
C LEU A 183 -0.77 -11.93 2.20
N ASP A 184 -1.47 -12.67 3.06
CA ASP A 184 -2.77 -13.26 2.75
C ASP A 184 -3.88 -12.31 3.19
N ILE A 185 -4.68 -11.86 2.21
CA ILE A 185 -5.81 -10.94 2.41
C ILE A 185 -6.88 -11.57 3.31
N SER A 186 -7.00 -12.91 3.30
CA SER A 186 -7.99 -13.62 4.13
C SER A 186 -7.66 -13.59 5.63
N GLU A 187 -6.41 -13.28 5.98
CA GLU A 187 -5.96 -13.14 7.38
C GLU A 187 -6.04 -11.69 7.89
N TRP A 188 -6.50 -10.74 7.05
CA TRP A 188 -6.70 -9.37 7.50
C TRP A 188 -7.82 -9.30 8.53
N ALA A 189 -7.67 -8.40 9.50
CA ALA A 189 -8.56 -8.33 10.63
C ALA A 189 -8.84 -6.89 11.08
N VAL A 190 -10.00 -6.69 11.70
CA VAL A 190 -10.31 -5.47 12.42
C VAL A 190 -9.71 -5.56 13.81
N SER A 191 -8.79 -4.65 14.14
CA SER A 191 -8.17 -4.59 15.48
C SER A 191 -9.01 -3.76 16.46
N ARG A 192 -9.64 -2.68 15.95
CA ARG A 192 -10.50 -1.77 16.71
C ARG A 192 -11.49 -1.07 15.79
N VAL A 193 -12.59 -0.62 16.39
CA VAL A 193 -13.56 0.28 15.79
C VAL A 193 -13.73 1.48 16.71
N PHE A 194 -13.89 2.66 16.13
CA PHE A 194 -14.23 3.88 16.85
C PHE A 194 -15.51 4.44 16.23
N TYR A 195 -16.49 4.77 17.07
CA TYR A 195 -17.69 5.46 16.63
C TYR A 195 -18.07 6.54 17.64
N ASN A 196 -18.19 7.78 17.15
CA ASN A 196 -18.67 8.95 17.89
C ASN A 196 -18.10 9.09 19.33
N GLY A 197 -16.77 9.01 19.46
CA GLY A 197 -16.08 9.17 20.75
C GLY A 197 -15.90 7.88 21.55
N GLN A 198 -16.44 6.75 21.11
CA GLN A 198 -16.36 5.47 21.83
C GLN A 198 -15.61 4.41 21.03
N TYR A 199 -14.83 3.58 21.75
CA TYR A 199 -14.13 2.44 21.18
C TYR A 199 -14.93 1.16 21.33
N TYR A 200 -14.86 0.35 20.27
CA TYR A 200 -15.39 -1.00 20.22
C TYR A 200 -14.27 -1.94 19.76
N ARG A 201 -14.37 -3.20 20.17
CA ARG A 201 -13.44 -4.26 19.82
C ARG A 201 -13.49 -4.52 18.31
N ASP A 202 -14.68 -4.61 17.76
CA ASP A 202 -14.99 -4.93 16.37
C ASP A 202 -16.38 -4.38 16.02
N MET A 203 -16.78 -4.54 14.75
CA MET A 203 -18.10 -4.11 14.26
C MET A 203 -19.24 -4.95 14.87
N VAL A 204 -19.01 -6.21 15.26
CA VAL A 204 -20.03 -7.06 15.92
C VAL A 204 -20.40 -6.51 17.29
N GLN A 205 -19.42 -6.00 18.04
CA GLN A 205 -19.68 -5.34 19.32
C GLN A 205 -20.40 -4.00 19.11
N LEU A 206 -20.04 -3.23 18.08
CA LEU A 206 -20.74 -2.00 17.72
C LEU A 206 -22.22 -2.27 17.42
N GLU A 207 -22.50 -3.29 16.59
CA GLU A 207 -23.87 -3.75 16.29
C GLU A 207 -24.63 -4.15 17.56
N SER A 208 -24.00 -4.94 18.44
CA SER A 208 -24.63 -5.38 19.68
C SER A 208 -24.99 -4.21 20.59
N ALA A 209 -24.10 -3.22 20.70
CA ALA A 209 -24.35 -2.01 21.48
C ALA A 209 -25.46 -1.15 20.85
N TYR A 210 -25.50 -1.04 19.51
CA TYR A 210 -26.57 -0.36 18.78
C TYR A 210 -27.94 -0.98 19.05
N MET A 211 -28.04 -2.31 18.87
CA MET A 211 -29.30 -3.06 19.06
C MET A 211 -29.82 -3.02 20.50
N GLN A 212 -28.94 -2.77 21.47
CA GLN A 212 -29.29 -2.62 22.89
C GLN A 212 -29.60 -1.17 23.27
N GLY A 213 -29.59 -0.22 22.32
CA GLY A 213 -29.85 1.20 22.57
C GLY A 213 -28.75 1.89 23.38
N ARG A 214 -27.52 1.35 23.38
CA ARG A 214 -26.38 1.89 24.16
C ARG A 214 -25.53 2.87 23.37
N ILE A 215 -25.94 3.22 22.16
CA ILE A 215 -25.23 4.14 21.28
C ILE A 215 -26.09 5.37 21.05
N SER A 216 -25.56 6.54 21.39
CA SER A 216 -26.14 7.82 20.99
C SER A 216 -25.84 8.05 19.51
N VAL A 217 -26.89 8.01 18.70
CA VAL A 217 -26.83 8.34 17.28
C VAL A 217 -27.32 9.77 17.11
N GLU A 218 -26.42 10.67 16.71
CA GLU A 218 -26.80 11.98 16.20
C GLU A 218 -27.03 11.82 14.69
N LYS A 219 -28.24 12.15 14.23
CA LYS A 219 -28.59 12.20 12.80
C LYS A 219 -28.37 13.60 12.25
#